data_AF-A0A8H5EYM9-F1
#
_entry.id   AF-A0A8H5EYM9-F1
#
_cell.length_a   1.000
_cell.length_b   1.000
_cell.length_c   1.000
_cell.angle_alpha   90.00
_cell.angle_beta   90.00
_cell.angle_gamma   90.00
#
_symmetry.space_group_name_H-M   'P 1'
#
loop_
_entity.id
_entity.type
_entity.pdbx_description
1 polymer ?
#
loop_
_entity_poly.entity_id
_entity_poly.type
_entity_poly.pdbx_seq_one_letter_code
_entity_poly.pdbx_strand_id
1 'polypeptide(L)'
;MSISLLGQISASLAAMNRTIEDYDTMAKREMIKAKQEKAQMRVSKFRGDYLELRNQFQKFKDEAAAANASAQRAELISGAEALVSPSDARRRFQPSHPSSQPSTLHPGLRPQGETISESPFRNSTPNNGYSARQNHALDEHTFIQSTSERLDDFLAQGQEVLNNLVDQRQVLKGTHKRLLDTANTLGLSRNVIVWIEKRSTQDMYIFIFGGIFTFFCFFAIWYYLG
;
A
#
# COMPACT_ATOMS: atom_id res chain seq x y z
N MET A 1 -6.71 -1.17 -0.63
CA MET A 1 -6.43 -2.01 0.56
C MET A 1 -7.59 -1.83 1.53
N SER A 2 -8.23 -2.90 2.04
CA SER A 2 -9.42 -2.77 2.88
C SER A 2 -9.10 -2.19 4.27
N ILE A 3 -9.95 -1.30 4.77
CA ILE A 3 -9.83 -0.65 6.10
C ILE A 3 -9.72 -1.69 7.23
N SER A 4 -10.35 -2.85 7.07
CA SER A 4 -10.28 -3.96 8.01
C SER A 4 -8.87 -4.57 8.13
N LEU A 5 -8.13 -4.68 7.03
CA LEU A 5 -6.76 -5.20 7.03
C LEU A 5 -5.81 -4.25 7.79
N LEU A 6 -5.98 -2.94 7.58
CA LEU A 6 -5.18 -1.92 8.26
C LEU A 6 -5.38 -1.96 9.79
N GLY A 7 -6.63 -2.16 10.22
CA GLY A 7 -6.98 -2.33 11.64
C GLY A 7 -6.43 -3.63 12.24
N GLN A 8 -6.50 -4.74 11.51
CA GLN A 8 -5.95 -6.03 11.95
C GLN A 8 -4.41 -5.98 12.13
N ILE A 9 -3.71 -5.32 11.19
CA ILE A 9 -2.25 -5.13 11.29
C ILE A 9 -1.90 -4.20 12.45
N SER A 10 -2.65 -3.11 12.66
CA SER A 10 -2.42 -2.23 13.81
C SER A 10 -2.63 -2.95 15.14
N ALA A 11 -3.63 -3.84 15.23
CA ALA A 11 -3.89 -4.63 16.43
C ALA A 11 -2.79 -5.68 16.68
N SER A 12 -2.32 -6.37 15.63
CA SER A 12 -1.21 -7.35 15.77
C SER A 12 0.10 -6.67 16.17
N LEU A 13 0.37 -5.46 15.65
CA LEU A 13 1.54 -4.66 16.02
C LEU A 13 1.48 -4.25 17.50
N ALA A 14 0.32 -3.82 17.98
CA ALA A 14 0.12 -3.48 19.40
C ALA A 14 0.25 -4.69 20.33
N ALA A 15 -0.25 -5.86 19.90
CA ALA A 15 -0.08 -7.11 20.63
C ALA A 15 1.39 -7.53 20.69
N MET A 16 2.14 -7.40 19.58
CA MET A 16 3.58 -7.67 19.53
C MET A 16 4.38 -6.74 20.45
N ASN A 17 4.02 -5.46 20.55
CA ASN A 17 4.68 -4.56 21.50
C ASN A 17 4.49 -5.01 22.95
N ARG A 18 3.27 -5.42 23.32
CA ARG A 18 2.99 -5.97 24.66
C ARG A 18 3.78 -7.25 24.94
N THR A 19 3.87 -8.17 24.00
CA THR A 19 4.62 -9.42 24.22
C THR A 19 6.12 -9.16 24.35
N ILE A 20 6.67 -8.15 23.64
CA ILE A 20 8.06 -7.71 23.80
C ILE A 20 8.28 -7.13 25.20
N GLU A 21 7.36 -6.31 25.71
CA GLU A 21 7.43 -5.75 27.06
C GLU A 21 7.35 -6.85 28.13
N ASP A 22 6.41 -7.79 28.00
CA ASP A 22 6.31 -8.94 28.90
C ASP A 22 7.60 -9.78 28.87
N TYR A 23 8.15 -10.05 27.68
CA TYR A 23 9.40 -10.79 27.54
C TYR A 23 10.61 -10.03 28.14
N ASP A 24 10.65 -8.69 28.07
CA ASP A 24 11.66 -7.86 28.74
C ASP A 24 11.57 -7.96 30.26
N THR A 25 10.36 -7.95 30.82
CA THR A 25 10.18 -8.13 32.27
C THR A 25 10.60 -9.53 32.73
N MET A 26 10.31 -10.57 31.95
CA MET A 26 10.76 -11.94 32.24
C MET A 26 12.28 -12.08 32.12
N ALA A 27 12.88 -11.48 31.09
CA ALA A 27 14.34 -11.47 30.90
C ALA A 27 15.06 -10.81 32.09
N LYS A 28 14.50 -9.71 32.63
CA LYS A 28 15.06 -9.03 33.81
C LYS A 28 14.96 -9.85 35.09
N ARG A 29 13.92 -10.69 35.21
CA ARG A 29 13.68 -11.57 36.37
C ARG A 29 14.50 -12.87 36.32
N GLU A 30 15.12 -13.19 35.20
CA GLU A 30 15.95 -14.39 35.05
C GLU A 30 17.19 -14.31 35.95
N MET A 31 17.33 -15.25 36.89
CA MET A 31 18.45 -15.26 37.86
C MET A 31 19.76 -15.81 37.27
N ILE A 32 19.68 -16.57 36.19
CA ILE A 32 20.86 -17.12 35.52
C ILE A 32 21.40 -16.06 34.55
N LYS A 33 22.53 -15.43 34.90
CA LYS A 33 23.14 -14.32 34.13
C LYS A 33 23.32 -14.63 32.64
N ALA A 34 23.81 -15.83 32.30
CA ALA A 34 23.97 -16.24 30.89
C ALA A 34 22.64 -16.36 30.12
N LYS A 35 21.54 -16.75 30.79
CA LYS A 35 20.20 -16.79 30.19
C LYS A 35 19.59 -15.39 30.10
N GLN A 36 19.80 -14.57 31.13
CA GLN A 36 19.39 -13.17 31.17
C GLN A 36 19.99 -12.38 29.99
N GLU A 37 21.30 -12.50 29.76
CA GLU A 37 21.98 -11.81 28.65
C GLU A 37 21.43 -12.26 27.27
N LYS A 38 21.24 -13.57 27.07
CA LYS A 38 20.61 -14.11 25.85
C LYS A 38 19.17 -13.62 25.67
N ALA A 39 18.40 -13.52 26.75
CA ALA A 39 17.02 -13.04 26.71
C ALA A 39 16.94 -11.53 26.42
N GLN A 40 17.76 -10.71 27.06
CA GLN A 40 17.83 -9.26 26.81
C GLN A 40 18.24 -8.93 25.37
N MET A 41 19.16 -9.71 24.80
CA MET A 41 19.53 -9.54 23.40
C MET A 41 18.36 -9.86 22.46
N ARG A 42 17.60 -10.93 22.72
CA ARG A 42 16.38 -11.24 21.95
C ARG A 42 15.35 -10.12 22.06
N VAL A 43 15.14 -9.55 23.25
CA VAL A 43 14.28 -8.36 23.44
C VAL A 43 14.76 -7.19 22.59
N SER A 44 16.06 -6.89 22.61
CA SER A 44 16.63 -5.81 21.79
C SER A 44 16.41 -6.02 20.29
N LYS A 45 16.57 -7.26 19.82
CA LYS A 45 16.27 -7.63 18.43
C LYS A 45 14.80 -7.41 18.12
N PHE A 46 13.89 -7.91 18.95
CA PHE A 46 12.45 -7.76 18.72
C PHE A 46 12.01 -6.30 18.75
N ARG A 47 12.63 -5.44 19.59
CA ARG A 47 12.39 -4.00 19.56
C ARG A 47 12.81 -3.36 18.24
N GLY A 48 13.96 -3.76 17.70
CA GLY A 48 14.40 -3.35 16.36
C GLY A 48 13.43 -3.77 15.27
N ASP A 49 13.07 -5.07 15.25
CA ASP A 49 12.14 -5.64 14.29
C ASP A 49 10.76 -4.95 14.35
N TYR A 50 10.27 -4.62 15.56
CA TYR A 50 9.02 -3.87 15.77
C TYR A 50 9.07 -2.46 15.18
N LEU A 51 10.17 -1.73 15.42
CA LEU A 51 10.33 -0.38 14.86
C LEU A 51 10.38 -0.39 13.34
N GLU A 52 11.03 -1.39 12.76
CA GLU A 52 11.07 -1.56 11.31
C GLU A 52 9.69 -1.89 10.72
N LEU A 53 8.97 -2.85 11.30
CA LEU A 53 7.59 -3.17 10.90
C LEU A 53 6.68 -1.94 11.01
N ARG A 54 6.82 -1.17 12.10
CA ARG A 54 6.05 0.06 12.31
C ARG A 54 6.35 1.11 11.24
N ASN A 55 7.63 1.28 10.87
CA ASN A 55 8.03 2.19 9.80
C ASN A 55 7.51 1.74 8.43
N GLN A 56 7.55 0.44 8.13
CA GLN A 56 6.99 -0.09 6.90
C GLN A 56 5.47 0.13 6.84
N PHE A 57 4.77 -0.18 7.93
CA PHE A 57 3.33 0.05 8.03
C PHE A 57 2.97 1.53 7.86
N GLN A 58 3.74 2.43 8.48
CA GLN A 58 3.52 3.87 8.34
C GLN A 58 3.70 4.33 6.89
N LYS A 59 4.74 3.85 6.19
CA LYS A 59 4.93 4.12 4.76
C LYS A 59 3.79 3.61 3.90
N PHE A 60 3.35 2.38 4.11
CA PHE A 60 2.20 1.81 3.38
C PHE A 60 0.91 2.58 3.66
N LYS A 61 0.72 3.06 4.89
CA LYS A 61 -0.42 3.89 5.25
C LYS A 61 -0.38 5.23 4.52
N ASP A 62 0.78 5.86 4.46
CA ASP A 62 0.96 7.16 3.79
C ASP A 62 0.81 7.02 2.26
N GLU A 63 1.31 5.93 1.67
CA GLU A 63 1.11 5.59 0.25
C GLU A 63 -0.37 5.32 -0.07
N ALA A 64 -1.05 4.53 0.77
CA ALA A 64 -2.48 4.28 0.61
C ALA A 64 -3.33 5.56 0.78
N ALA A 65 -2.95 6.44 1.71
CA ALA A 65 -3.62 7.73 1.90
C ALA A 65 -3.40 8.66 0.70
N ALA A 66 -2.18 8.71 0.16
CA ALA A 66 -1.84 9.48 -1.04
C ALA A 66 -2.61 8.99 -2.27
N ALA A 67 -2.69 7.67 -2.48
CA ALA A 67 -3.46 7.06 -3.58
C ALA A 67 -4.96 7.35 -3.47
N ASN A 68 -5.52 7.31 -2.26
CA ASN A 68 -6.92 7.68 -2.04
C ASN A 68 -7.17 9.18 -2.30
N ALA A 69 -6.23 10.04 -1.89
CA ALA A 69 -6.33 11.49 -2.13
C ALA A 69 -6.22 11.83 -3.62
N SER A 70 -5.34 11.15 -4.38
CA SER A 70 -5.26 11.32 -5.83
C SER A 70 -6.50 10.83 -6.54
N ALA A 71 -7.08 9.69 -6.12
CA ALA A 71 -8.34 9.19 -6.66
C ALA A 71 -9.50 10.17 -6.41
N GLN A 72 -9.65 10.68 -5.18
CA GLN A 72 -10.66 11.70 -4.87
C GLN A 72 -10.45 12.98 -5.68
N ARG A 73 -9.21 13.39 -5.91
CA ARG A 73 -8.90 14.57 -6.73
C ARG A 73 -9.23 14.35 -8.21
N ALA A 74 -8.98 13.15 -8.75
CA ALA A 74 -9.33 12.80 -10.13
C ALA A 74 -10.85 12.82 -10.36
N GLU A 75 -11.64 12.29 -9.41
CA GLU A 75 -13.11 12.34 -9.43
C GLU A 75 -13.65 13.79 -9.38
N LEU A 76 -12.99 14.68 -8.63
CA LEU A 76 -13.38 16.10 -8.57
C LEU A 76 -13.03 16.86 -9.85
N ILE A 77 -11.96 16.49 -10.54
CA ILE A 77 -11.53 17.11 -11.80
C ILE A 77 -12.41 16.62 -12.96
N SER A 78 -12.69 15.32 -13.04
CA SER A 78 -13.62 14.77 -14.04
C SER A 78 -15.05 15.29 -13.83
N GLY A 79 -15.48 15.49 -12.57
CA GLY A 79 -16.75 16.12 -12.24
C GLY A 79 -16.83 17.62 -12.57
N ALA A 80 -15.69 18.33 -12.59
CA ALA A 80 -15.65 19.76 -12.91
C ALA A 80 -15.70 20.03 -14.43
N GLU A 81 -15.18 19.12 -15.27
CA GLU A 81 -15.26 19.26 -16.73
C GLU A 81 -16.69 19.13 -17.27
N ALA A 82 -17.57 18.40 -16.58
CA ALA A 82 -18.99 18.32 -16.92
C ALA A 82 -19.77 19.64 -16.66
N LEU A 83 -19.17 20.64 -16.01
CA LEU A 83 -19.79 21.93 -15.70
C LEU A 83 -19.27 23.10 -16.55
N VAL A 84 -18.31 22.88 -17.46
CA VAL A 84 -17.84 23.90 -18.41
C VAL A 84 -18.40 23.65 -19.81
N SER A 85 -19.72 23.49 -19.90
CA SER A 85 -20.45 23.83 -21.13
C SER A 85 -20.82 25.32 -21.04
N PRO A 86 -20.35 26.22 -21.92
CA PRO A 86 -20.54 27.67 -21.77
C PRO A 86 -21.98 28.17 -21.98
N SER A 87 -22.98 27.30 -21.93
CA SER A 87 -24.30 27.59 -22.52
C SER A 87 -25.46 27.75 -21.52
N ASP A 88 -25.30 27.46 -20.22
CA ASP A 88 -26.47 27.31 -19.32
C ASP A 88 -26.59 28.30 -18.15
N ALA A 89 -26.01 29.50 -18.26
CA ALA A 89 -26.25 30.57 -17.28
C ALA A 89 -27.67 31.20 -17.35
N ARG A 90 -28.52 30.81 -18.30
CA ARG A 90 -29.87 31.41 -18.51
C ARG A 90 -31.06 30.57 -18.05
N ARG A 91 -30.88 29.35 -17.55
CA ARG A 91 -32.03 28.49 -17.14
C ARG A 91 -32.38 28.54 -15.66
N ARG A 92 -32.04 29.62 -14.95
CA ARG A 92 -32.30 29.75 -13.51
C ARG A 92 -33.76 30.12 -13.14
N PHE A 93 -34.63 30.39 -14.10
CA PHE A 93 -36.03 30.71 -13.81
C PHE A 93 -36.99 30.04 -14.81
N GLN A 94 -37.35 28.78 -14.56
CA GLN A 94 -38.60 28.23 -15.08
C GLN A 94 -39.17 27.17 -14.12
N PRO A 95 -40.42 27.32 -13.64
CA PRO A 95 -41.05 26.34 -12.76
C PRO A 95 -41.91 25.38 -13.59
N SER A 96 -41.58 24.08 -13.64
CA SER A 96 -42.57 23.05 -13.99
C SER A 96 -42.04 21.60 -13.86
N HIS A 97 -42.66 20.88 -12.91
CA HIS A 97 -43.04 19.46 -12.90
C HIS A 97 -42.01 18.32 -13.03
N PRO A 98 -42.20 17.20 -12.27
CA PRO A 98 -41.28 16.06 -12.28
C PRO A 98 -41.72 14.98 -13.26
N SER A 99 -40.85 14.55 -14.18
CA SER A 99 -40.93 13.19 -14.71
C SER A 99 -39.65 12.73 -15.40
N SER A 100 -39.30 11.49 -15.09
CA SER A 100 -38.51 10.51 -15.84
C SER A 100 -37.01 10.37 -15.51
N GLN A 101 -36.74 9.22 -14.92
CA GLN A 101 -35.45 8.60 -14.59
C GLN A 101 -34.71 8.19 -15.89
N PRO A 102 -33.36 8.22 -15.94
CA PRO A 102 -32.62 7.77 -17.10
C PRO A 102 -32.42 6.24 -17.07
N SER A 103 -32.98 5.52 -18.04
CA SER A 103 -32.73 4.09 -18.24
C SER A 103 -31.41 3.85 -18.99
N THR A 104 -30.63 2.90 -18.47
CA THR A 104 -29.32 2.45 -18.96
C THR A 104 -29.44 1.30 -19.97
N LEU A 105 -29.98 1.52 -21.17
CA LEU A 105 -30.09 0.46 -22.19
C LEU A 105 -29.44 0.81 -23.55
N HIS A 106 -28.79 -0.21 -24.11
CA HIS A 106 -28.06 -0.26 -25.38
C HIS A 106 -28.95 0.03 -26.62
N PRO A 107 -28.50 0.78 -27.65
CA PRO A 107 -29.35 1.27 -28.76
C PRO A 107 -29.98 0.21 -29.70
N GLY A 108 -29.64 -1.07 -29.57
CA GLY A 108 -30.02 -2.13 -30.54
C GLY A 108 -31.30 -2.92 -30.24
N LEU A 109 -31.99 -2.69 -29.12
CA LEU A 109 -33.15 -3.50 -28.69
C LEU A 109 -34.38 -2.66 -28.31
N ARG A 110 -34.48 -1.42 -28.81
CA ARG A 110 -35.63 -0.56 -28.52
C ARG A 110 -36.88 -1.09 -29.27
N PRO A 111 -37.98 -1.45 -28.58
CA PRO A 111 -39.26 -1.68 -29.24
C PRO A 111 -39.70 -0.37 -29.87
N GLN A 112 -40.24 -0.42 -31.09
CA GLN A 112 -40.78 0.75 -31.78
C GLN A 112 -41.92 1.38 -30.96
N GLY A 113 -41.55 2.36 -30.12
CA GLY A 113 -42.50 3.23 -29.43
C GLY A 113 -42.90 4.36 -30.36
N GLU A 114 -44.16 4.34 -30.75
CA GLU A 114 -44.90 5.32 -31.53
C GLU A 114 -44.48 6.77 -31.22
N THR A 115 -44.03 7.48 -32.25
CA THR A 115 -44.08 8.94 -32.25
C THR A 115 -45.53 9.34 -32.47
N ILE A 116 -46.28 9.49 -31.38
CA ILE A 116 -47.59 10.16 -31.41
C ILE A 116 -47.32 11.62 -31.78
N SER A 117 -47.66 11.97 -33.02
CA SER A 117 -47.69 13.34 -33.53
C SER A 117 -48.73 14.16 -32.78
N GLU A 118 -48.32 15.15 -32.00
CA GLU A 118 -49.18 16.25 -31.57
C GLU A 118 -49.41 17.22 -32.73
N SER A 119 -50.29 16.87 -33.66
CA SER A 119 -50.91 17.80 -34.61
C SER A 119 -51.89 17.05 -35.54
N PRO A 120 -53.21 17.22 -35.40
CA PRO A 120 -54.20 16.47 -36.18
C PRO A 120 -54.44 17.01 -37.61
N PHE A 121 -53.63 17.96 -38.11
CA PHE A 121 -53.85 18.61 -39.42
C PHE A 121 -52.64 18.68 -40.36
N ARG A 122 -51.54 17.98 -40.08
CA ARG A 122 -50.37 17.99 -40.99
C ARG A 122 -50.33 16.73 -41.84
N ASN A 123 -50.91 16.82 -43.03
CA ASN A 123 -50.77 15.80 -44.08
C ASN A 123 -49.29 15.69 -44.51
N SER A 124 -48.81 14.45 -44.56
CA SER A 124 -47.45 14.06 -44.91
C SER A 124 -47.11 14.43 -46.36
N THR A 125 -46.11 15.29 -46.55
CA THR A 125 -45.40 15.44 -47.84
C THR A 125 -44.32 14.36 -47.94
N PRO A 126 -44.28 13.54 -49.01
CA PRO A 126 -43.29 12.49 -49.16
C PRO A 126 -42.02 13.05 -49.83
N ASN A 127 -41.03 13.47 -49.03
CA ASN A 127 -39.69 13.77 -49.56
C ASN A 127 -38.59 13.63 -48.48
N ASN A 128 -38.30 12.42 -47.99
CA ASN A 128 -37.32 12.27 -46.89
C ASN A 128 -36.28 11.14 -47.04
N GLY A 129 -36.18 10.47 -48.20
CA GLY A 129 -35.17 9.43 -48.42
C GLY A 129 -33.73 9.95 -48.41
N TYR A 130 -33.52 11.20 -48.85
CA TYR A 130 -32.20 11.83 -48.91
C TYR A 130 -31.75 12.43 -47.56
N SER A 131 -32.68 12.96 -46.77
CA SER A 131 -32.37 13.59 -45.48
C SER A 131 -32.01 12.55 -44.41
N ALA A 132 -32.66 11.39 -44.41
CA ALA A 132 -32.33 10.30 -43.48
C ALA A 132 -30.89 9.77 -43.68
N ARG A 133 -30.44 9.66 -44.94
CA ARG A 133 -29.08 9.20 -45.26
C ARG A 133 -28.02 10.26 -44.93
N GLN A 134 -28.34 11.53 -45.11
CA GLN A 134 -27.45 12.65 -44.78
C GLN A 134 -27.27 12.82 -43.27
N ASN A 135 -28.34 12.63 -42.49
CA ASN A 135 -28.26 12.63 -41.03
C ASN A 135 -27.40 11.47 -40.50
N HIS A 136 -27.51 10.29 -41.11
CA HIS A 136 -26.67 9.14 -40.74
C HIS A 136 -25.17 9.37 -40.97
N ALA A 137 -24.80 10.04 -42.07
CA ALA A 137 -23.41 10.36 -42.36
C ALA A 137 -22.81 11.40 -41.39
N LEU A 138 -23.62 12.34 -40.90
CA LEU A 138 -23.22 13.31 -39.88
C LEU A 138 -23.08 12.66 -38.50
N ASP A 139 -23.96 11.73 -38.18
CA ASP A 139 -23.89 10.94 -36.95
C ASP A 139 -22.64 10.05 -36.95
N GLU A 140 -22.29 9.41 -38.08
CA GLU A 140 -21.04 8.64 -38.22
C GLU A 140 -19.80 9.51 -38.06
N HIS A 141 -19.77 10.69 -38.68
CA HIS A 141 -18.62 11.59 -38.55
C HIS A 141 -18.45 12.09 -37.10
N THR A 142 -19.55 12.39 -36.44
CA THR A 142 -19.57 12.80 -35.02
C THR A 142 -19.15 11.63 -34.11
N PHE A 143 -19.57 10.42 -34.43
CA PHE A 143 -19.16 9.21 -33.72
C PHE A 143 -17.65 8.92 -33.88
N ILE A 144 -17.11 9.08 -35.08
CA ILE A 144 -15.67 8.88 -35.34
C ILE A 144 -14.83 9.94 -34.61
N GLN A 145 -15.23 11.20 -34.65
CA GLN A 145 -14.52 12.27 -33.94
C GLN A 145 -14.53 12.06 -32.43
N SER A 146 -15.71 11.79 -31.85
CA SER A 146 -15.82 11.52 -30.41
C SER A 146 -15.12 10.23 -29.98
N THR A 147 -14.97 9.26 -30.88
CA THR A 147 -14.19 8.05 -30.61
C THR A 147 -12.69 8.33 -30.64
N SER A 148 -12.21 9.17 -31.57
CA SER A 148 -10.80 9.55 -31.64
C SER A 148 -10.34 10.26 -30.37
N GLU A 149 -11.11 11.22 -29.88
CA GLU A 149 -10.80 11.96 -28.65
C GLU A 149 -10.73 11.02 -27.44
N ARG A 150 -11.68 10.09 -27.31
CA ARG A 150 -11.70 9.10 -26.23
C ARG A 150 -10.56 8.10 -26.30
N LEU A 151 -10.12 7.73 -27.51
CA LEU A 151 -8.98 6.84 -27.69
C LEU A 151 -7.69 7.53 -27.27
N ASP A 152 -7.51 8.81 -27.60
CA ASP A 152 -6.36 9.60 -27.18
C ASP A 152 -6.30 9.74 -25.65
N ASP A 153 -7.45 9.98 -25.00
CA ASP A 153 -7.56 10.01 -23.54
C ASP A 153 -7.19 8.67 -22.90
N PHE A 154 -7.64 7.55 -23.45
CA PHE A 154 -7.25 6.21 -22.96
C PHE A 154 -5.77 5.91 -23.19
N LEU A 155 -5.17 6.42 -24.26
CA LEU A 155 -3.76 6.25 -24.57
C LEU A 155 -2.89 7.07 -23.60
N ALA A 156 -3.30 8.30 -23.31
CA ALA A 156 -2.68 9.14 -22.30
C ALA A 156 -2.77 8.50 -20.90
N GLN A 157 -3.96 8.00 -20.53
CA GLN A 157 -4.17 7.28 -19.28
C GLN A 157 -3.32 5.99 -19.21
N GLY A 158 -3.24 5.24 -20.31
CA GLY A 158 -2.41 4.05 -20.41
C GLY A 158 -0.92 4.35 -20.24
N GLN A 159 -0.46 5.47 -20.80
CA GLN A 159 0.93 5.92 -20.68
C GLN A 159 1.27 6.34 -19.24
N GLU A 160 0.34 7.01 -18.55
CA GLU A 160 0.49 7.37 -17.14
C GLU A 160 0.55 6.13 -16.23
N VAL A 161 -0.33 5.15 -16.47
CA VAL A 161 -0.33 3.88 -15.72
C VAL A 161 0.96 3.10 -15.95
N LEU A 162 1.46 3.05 -17.19
CA LEU A 162 2.73 2.40 -17.50
C LEU A 162 3.92 3.09 -16.81
N ASN A 163 3.97 4.42 -16.80
CA ASN A 163 4.99 5.16 -16.06
C ASN A 163 4.91 4.87 -14.55
N ASN A 164 3.71 4.81 -13.99
CA ASN A 164 3.52 4.47 -12.58
C ASN A 164 4.02 3.05 -12.25
N LEU A 165 3.77 2.07 -13.13
CA LEU A 165 4.28 0.71 -12.99
C LEU A 165 5.80 0.64 -13.07
N VAL A 166 6.42 1.46 -13.93
CA VAL A 166 7.89 1.57 -14.04
C VAL A 166 8.48 2.16 -12.76
N ASP A 167 7.87 3.21 -12.21
CA ASP A 167 8.29 3.83 -10.95
C ASP A 167 8.14 2.87 -9.76
N GLN A 168 7.02 2.16 -9.66
CA GLN A 168 6.81 1.12 -8.64
C GLN A 168 7.88 0.03 -8.72
N ARG A 169 8.29 -0.38 -9.93
CA ARG A 169 9.38 -1.34 -10.11
C ARG A 169 10.72 -0.79 -9.61
N GLN A 170 10.99 0.50 -9.79
CA GLN A 170 12.21 1.15 -9.29
C GLN A 170 12.23 1.22 -7.75
N VAL A 171 11.07 1.50 -7.14
CA VAL A 171 10.89 1.47 -5.68
C VAL A 171 11.08 0.07 -5.11
N LEU A 172 10.54 -0.96 -5.78
CA LEU A 172 10.68 -2.35 -5.34
C LEU A 172 12.14 -2.81 -5.41
N LYS A 173 12.88 -2.41 -6.45
CA LYS A 173 14.33 -2.65 -6.56
C LYS A 173 15.12 -1.93 -5.45
N GLY A 174 14.75 -0.69 -5.13
CA GLY A 174 15.35 0.06 -4.02
C GLY A 174 15.11 -0.60 -2.66
N THR A 175 13.91 -1.15 -2.47
CA THR A 175 13.53 -1.89 -1.26
C THR A 175 14.27 -3.23 -1.16
N HIS A 176 14.39 -3.97 -2.26
CA HIS A 176 15.18 -5.20 -2.31
C HIS A 176 16.65 -4.96 -1.99
N LYS A 177 17.25 -3.89 -2.56
CA LYS A 177 18.62 -3.50 -2.24
C LYS A 177 18.79 -3.16 -0.76
N ARG A 178 17.86 -2.38 -0.20
CA ARG A 178 17.84 -2.06 1.23
C ARG A 178 17.67 -3.30 2.10
N LEU A 179 16.81 -4.24 1.71
CA LEU A 179 16.61 -5.51 2.42
C LEU A 179 17.86 -6.39 2.38
N LEU A 180 18.59 -6.38 1.26
CA LEU A 180 19.89 -7.04 1.16
C LEU A 180 20.93 -6.38 2.09
N ASP A 181 20.92 -5.04 2.17
CA ASP A 181 21.77 -4.27 3.08
C ASP A 181 21.39 -4.51 4.55
N THR A 182 20.10 -4.63 4.88
CA THR A 182 19.65 -5.02 6.23
C THR A 182 19.93 -6.48 6.54
N ALA A 183 19.87 -7.38 5.55
CA ALA A 183 20.32 -8.76 5.72
C ALA A 183 21.82 -8.82 6.05
N ASN A 184 22.61 -7.91 5.47
CA ASN A 184 24.03 -7.78 5.79
C ASN A 184 24.26 -7.27 7.24
N THR A 185 23.42 -6.34 7.75
CA THR A 185 23.49 -5.93 9.17
C THR A 185 22.86 -6.93 10.15
N LEU A 186 21.94 -7.78 9.70
CA LEU A 186 21.48 -8.95 10.45
C LEU A 186 22.61 -9.99 10.60
N GLY A 187 23.54 -10.06 9.64
CA GLY A 187 24.81 -10.78 9.77
C GLY A 187 25.69 -10.25 10.91
N LEU A 188 25.65 -8.93 11.17
CA LEU A 188 26.33 -8.28 12.30
C LEU A 188 25.76 -8.72 13.66
N SER A 189 24.45 -9.01 13.76
CA SER A 189 23.82 -9.58 14.97
C SER A 189 24.34 -10.98 15.30
N ARG A 190 24.59 -11.82 14.27
CA ARG A 190 25.26 -13.12 14.47
C ARG A 190 26.68 -12.92 15.03
N ASN A 191 27.40 -11.89 14.59
CA ASN A 191 28.70 -11.55 15.17
C ASN A 191 28.62 -11.09 16.63
N VAL A 192 27.59 -10.33 17.01
CA VAL A 192 27.35 -9.94 18.42
C VAL A 192 26.98 -11.15 19.29
N ILE A 193 26.17 -12.08 18.76
CA ILE A 193 25.84 -13.36 19.42
C ILE A 193 27.09 -14.22 19.65
N VAL A 194 27.97 -14.31 18.66
CA VAL A 194 29.23 -15.06 18.77
C VAL A 194 30.22 -14.33 19.70
N TRP A 195 30.21 -12.99 19.69
CA TRP A 195 31.05 -12.19 20.58
C TRP A 195 30.71 -12.39 22.06
N ILE A 196 29.43 -12.53 22.42
CA ILE A 196 29.05 -12.78 23.81
C ILE A 196 29.33 -14.22 24.25
N GLU A 197 29.17 -15.21 23.36
CA GLU A 197 29.58 -16.58 23.64
C GLU A 197 31.08 -16.67 23.90
N LYS A 198 31.88 -15.93 23.13
CA LYS A 198 33.33 -15.81 23.31
C LYS A 198 33.72 -15.13 24.64
N ARG A 199 32.92 -14.17 25.14
CA ARG A 199 33.12 -13.60 26.49
C ARG A 199 32.83 -14.62 27.59
N SER A 200 31.77 -15.41 27.44
CA SER A 200 31.43 -16.46 28.41
C SER A 200 32.49 -17.56 28.45
N THR A 201 33.10 -17.92 27.32
CA THR A 201 34.22 -18.87 27.30
C THR A 201 35.49 -18.26 27.86
N GLN A 202 35.71 -16.95 27.69
CA GLN A 202 36.81 -16.25 28.34
C GLN A 202 36.69 -16.28 29.89
N ASP A 203 35.49 -16.09 30.44
CA ASP A 203 35.27 -16.23 31.89
C ASP A 203 35.53 -17.67 32.37
N MET A 204 35.19 -18.69 31.56
CA MET A 204 35.53 -20.09 31.85
C MET A 204 37.05 -20.33 31.88
N TYR A 205 37.82 -19.70 30.99
CA TYR A 205 39.28 -19.78 31.00
C TYR A 205 39.89 -19.16 32.27
N ILE A 206 39.36 -18.04 32.73
CA ILE A 206 39.82 -17.39 33.98
C ILE A 206 39.58 -18.34 35.18
N PHE A 207 38.43 -19.02 35.22
CA PHE A 207 38.14 -19.99 36.28
C PHE A 207 39.10 -21.18 36.27
N ILE A 208 39.36 -21.77 35.09
CA ILE A 208 40.30 -22.90 34.95
C ILE A 208 41.72 -22.50 35.34
N PHE A 209 42.16 -21.32 34.90
CA PHE A 209 43.49 -20.80 35.23
C PHE A 209 43.65 -20.58 36.74
N GLY A 210 42.64 -19.99 37.39
CA GLY A 210 42.62 -19.83 38.85
C GLY A 210 42.66 -21.17 39.60
N GLY A 211 41.95 -22.18 39.10
CA GLY A 211 41.98 -23.54 39.66
C GLY A 211 43.36 -24.19 39.58
N ILE A 212 44.01 -24.13 38.42
CA ILE A 212 45.36 -24.67 38.21
C ILE A 212 46.38 -23.96 39.09
N PHE A 213 46.33 -22.63 39.16
CA PHE A 213 47.22 -21.83 40.00
C PHE A 213 47.10 -22.21 41.47
N THR A 214 45.88 -22.38 41.96
CA THR A 214 45.62 -22.79 43.35
C THR A 214 46.18 -24.18 43.63
N PHE A 215 45.97 -25.14 42.73
CA PHE A 215 46.57 -26.48 42.84
C PHE A 215 48.10 -26.45 42.83
N PHE A 216 48.70 -25.59 42.01
CA PHE A 216 50.14 -25.41 41.96
C PHE A 216 50.70 -24.86 43.27
N CYS A 217 50.04 -23.87 43.88
CA CYS A 217 50.42 -23.37 45.20
C CYS A 217 50.36 -24.46 46.28
N PHE A 218 49.30 -25.27 46.30
CA PHE A 218 49.21 -26.41 47.22
C PHE A 218 50.34 -27.42 47.02
N PHE A 219 50.65 -27.76 45.77
CA PHE A 219 51.75 -28.66 45.45
C PHE A 219 53.11 -28.10 45.90
N ALA A 220 53.36 -26.80 45.66
CA ALA A 220 54.59 -26.14 46.09
C ALA A 220 54.74 -26.14 47.61
N ILE A 221 53.66 -25.91 48.36
CA ILE A 221 53.68 -25.99 49.83
C ILE A 221 53.98 -27.42 50.30
N TRP A 222 53.34 -28.43 49.69
CA TRP A 222 53.58 -29.83 50.04
C TRP A 222 55.03 -30.26 49.76
N TYR A 223 55.62 -29.80 48.66
CA TYR A 223 57.00 -30.12 48.29
C TYR A 223 58.05 -29.35 49.11
N TYR A 224 57.73 -28.14 49.59
CA TYR A 224 58.69 -27.31 50.32
C TYR A 224 58.64 -27.51 51.84
N LEU A 225 57.50 -27.98 52.37
CA LEU A 225 57.28 -28.21 53.80
C LEU A 225 57.21 -29.71 54.19
N GLY A 226 57.23 -30.61 53.22
CA GLY A 226 57.36 -32.07 53.38
C GLY A 226 58.66 -32.57 52.79
#